data_AF-D2Q072-F1
#
_entry.id   AF-D2Q072-F1
#
_cell.length_a   1.000
_cell.length_b   1.000
_cell.length_c   1.000
_cell.angle_alpha   90.00
_cell.angle_beta   90.00
_cell.angle_gamma   90.00
#
_symmetry.space_group_name_H-M   'P 1'
#
loop_
_entity.id
_entity.type
_entity.pdbx_description
1 polymer ?
#
loop_
_entity_poly.entity_id
_entity_poly.type
_entity_poly.pdbx_seq_one_letter_code
_entity_poly.pdbx_strand_id
1 'polypeptide(L)' 'MLIDCDACVMKGPGCQDCVVTVVLGLTAERTGELRIDDEERAALDALARSGLVPPLRLVHAVSSVEPNTAAEGDPAADAV' A
#
# COMPACT_ATOMS: atom_id res chain seq x y z
N MET A 1 -3.51 22.37 -16.55
CA MET A 1 -2.79 22.09 -15.28
C MET A 1 -2.60 20.58 -15.20
N LEU A 2 -1.40 20.10 -14.85
CA LEU A 2 -1.10 18.67 -14.74
C LEU A 2 -0.79 18.34 -13.27
N ILE A 3 -1.39 17.27 -12.76
CA ILE A 3 -1.14 16.76 -11.41
C ILE A 3 -0.37 15.44 -11.57
N ASP A 4 0.81 15.35 -10.96
CA ASP A 4 1.62 14.14 -10.91
C ASP A 4 1.49 13.50 -9.53
N CYS A 5 0.63 12.48 -9.43
CA CYS A 5 0.42 11.73 -8.20
C CYS A 5 1.60 10.81 -7.86
N ASP A 6 2.48 10.48 -8.81
CA ASP A 6 3.64 9.61 -8.60
C ASP A 6 4.82 10.36 -8.01
N ALA A 7 4.99 11.65 -8.35
CA ALA A 7 5.97 12.53 -7.73
C ALA A 7 5.48 13.23 -6.44
N CYS A 8 4.24 13.00 -6.03
CA CYS A 8 3.65 13.67 -4.88
C CYS A 8 4.28 13.21 -3.55
N VAL A 9 4.92 14.12 -2.82
CA VAL A 9 5.58 13.82 -1.53
C VAL A 9 4.59 13.44 -0.41
N MET A 10 3.31 13.79 -0.57
CA MET A 10 2.23 13.42 0.35
C MET A 10 1.46 12.16 -0.10
N LYS A 11 1.92 11.46 -1.16
CA LYS A 11 1.26 10.27 -1.69
C LYS A 11 1.11 9.20 -0.61
N GLY A 12 -0.13 8.88 -0.27
CA GLY A 12 -0.47 8.06 0.90
C GLY A 12 -1.08 8.92 2.01
N PRO A 13 -0.26 9.55 2.88
CA PRO A 13 -0.75 10.21 4.09
C PRO A 13 -1.68 11.41 3.83
N GLY A 14 -1.50 12.15 2.73
CA GLY A 14 -2.36 13.29 2.36
C GLY A 14 -3.37 12.97 1.25
N CYS A 15 -3.56 11.71 0.88
CA CYS A 15 -4.46 11.37 -0.23
C CYS A 15 -5.94 11.47 0.17
N GLN A 16 -6.29 11.30 1.45
CA GLN A 16 -7.68 11.29 1.90
C GLN A 16 -8.35 12.68 1.84
N ASP A 17 -7.57 13.74 1.97
CA ASP A 17 -7.99 15.14 1.90
C ASP A 17 -7.46 15.87 0.64
N CYS A 18 -6.89 15.13 -0.32
CA CYS A 18 -6.38 15.67 -1.57
C CYS A 18 -7.51 16.18 -2.47
N VAL A 19 -7.28 17.30 -3.18
CA VAL A 19 -8.22 17.84 -4.18
C VAL A 19 -8.61 16.81 -5.27
N VAL A 20 -7.69 15.91 -5.66
CA VAL A 20 -7.99 14.84 -6.63
C VAL A 20 -9.06 13.90 -6.09
N THR A 21 -8.93 13.51 -4.82
CA THR A 21 -9.89 12.65 -4.12
C THR A 21 -11.25 13.33 -4.00
N VAL A 22 -11.29 14.64 -3.72
CA VAL A 22 -12.54 15.40 -3.65
C VAL A 22 -13.22 15.51 -5.01
N VAL A 23 -12.46 15.87 -6.06
CA VAL A 23 -12.99 16.07 -7.42
C VAL A 23 -13.51 14.77 -8.03
N LEU A 24 -12.78 13.65 -7.84
CA LEU A 24 -13.23 12.32 -8.28
C LEU A 24 -14.21 11.68 -7.28
N GLY A 25 -14.31 12.25 -6.08
CA GLY A 25 -15.04 11.78 -4.90
C GLY A 25 -14.73 10.34 -4.47
N LEU A 26 -13.45 9.96 -4.43
CA LEU A 26 -13.02 8.70 -3.80
C LEU A 26 -13.02 8.82 -2.27
N THR A 27 -14.10 9.31 -1.67
CA THR A 27 -14.24 9.44 -0.22
C THR A 27 -14.59 8.08 0.41
N ALA A 28 -14.18 7.88 1.65
CA ALA A 28 -14.40 6.63 2.40
C ALA A 28 -15.90 6.23 2.44
N GLU A 29 -16.80 7.20 2.51
CA GLU A 29 -18.25 7.00 2.49
C GLU A 29 -18.83 6.53 1.14
N ARG A 30 -18.10 6.69 0.03
CA ARG A 30 -18.46 6.09 -1.28
C ARG A 30 -17.70 4.80 -1.60
N THR A 31 -16.63 4.53 -0.87
CA THR A 31 -15.90 3.25 -0.91
C THR A 31 -16.44 2.34 0.20
N GLY A 32 -17.75 2.06 0.15
CA GLY A 32 -18.35 1.00 0.96
C GLY A 32 -17.53 -0.30 0.86
N GLU A 33 -17.76 -1.26 1.76
CA GLU A 33 -16.94 -2.48 1.88
C GLU A 33 -16.58 -3.07 0.51
N LEU A 34 -15.35 -2.82 0.05
CA LEU A 34 -14.88 -3.27 -1.26
C LEU A 34 -14.66 -4.76 -1.17
N ARG A 35 -15.60 -5.52 -1.74
CA ARG A 35 -15.50 -6.98 -1.85
C ARG A 35 -14.81 -7.30 -3.17
N ILE A 36 -13.76 -8.10 -3.09
CA ILE A 36 -13.06 -8.65 -4.24
C ILE A 36 -13.14 -10.17 -4.08
N ASP A 37 -13.80 -10.85 -5.01
CA ASP A 37 -13.84 -12.30 -5.06
C ASP A 37 -12.58 -12.90 -5.72
N ASP A 38 -12.52 -14.23 -5.81
CA ASP A 38 -11.34 -14.93 -6.32
C ASP A 38 -11.14 -14.71 -7.84
N GLU A 39 -12.23 -14.65 -8.62
CA GLU A 39 -12.18 -14.31 -10.04
C GLU A 39 -11.70 -12.88 -10.28
N GLU A 40 -12.23 -11.91 -9.54
CA GLU A 40 -11.81 -10.50 -9.60
C GLU A 40 -10.35 -10.33 -9.18
N ARG A 41 -9.92 -11.03 -8.12
CA ARG A 41 -8.51 -11.05 -7.71
C ARG A 41 -7.62 -11.58 -8.82
N ALA A 42 -8.01 -12.67 -9.48
CA ALA A 42 -7.25 -13.26 -10.58
C ALA A 42 -7.15 -12.30 -11.78
N ALA A 43 -8.23 -11.57 -12.08
CA ALA A 43 -8.23 -10.54 -13.12
C ALA A 43 -7.27 -9.39 -12.78
N LEU A 44 -7.33 -8.88 -11.55
CA LEU A 44 -6.43 -7.82 -11.08
C LEU A 44 -4.96 -8.25 -11.10
N ASP A 45 -4.67 -9.52 -10.77
CA ASP A 45 -3.30 -10.05 -10.82
C ASP A 45 -2.78 -10.20 -12.27
N ALA A 46 -3.65 -10.56 -13.23
CA ALA A 46 -3.29 -10.56 -14.65
C ALA A 46 -2.96 -9.14 -15.16
N LEU A 47 -3.74 -8.14 -14.75
CA LEU A 47 -3.46 -6.74 -15.07
C LEU A 47 -2.16 -6.26 -14.42
N ALA A 48 -1.88 -6.67 -13.18
CA ALA A 48 -0.65 -6.32 -12.49
C ALA A 48 0.58 -6.93 -13.15
N ARG A 49 0.53 -8.21 -13.52
CA ARG A 49 1.62 -8.90 -14.24
C ARG A 49 1.93 -8.29 -15.61
N SER A 50 0.95 -7.67 -16.25
CA SER A 50 1.12 -6.93 -17.51
C SER A 50 1.51 -5.46 -17.32
N GLY A 51 1.60 -4.97 -16.08
CA GLY A 51 2.00 -3.60 -15.76
C GLY A 51 0.91 -2.55 -15.96
N LEU A 52 -0.35 -2.96 -16.14
CA LEU A 52 -1.48 -2.05 -16.33
C LEU A 52 -1.98 -1.44 -15.02
N VAL A 53 -1.78 -2.16 -13.90
CA VAL A 53 -2.14 -1.69 -12.56
C VAL A 53 -1.05 -2.05 -11.55
N PRO A 54 -0.93 -1.34 -10.42
CA PRO A 54 -0.10 -1.78 -9.31
C PRO A 54 -0.57 -3.14 -8.74
N PRO A 55 0.35 -3.97 -8.22
CA PRO A 55 -0.01 -5.25 -7.61
C PRO A 55 -0.89 -5.07 -6.37
N LEU A 56 -1.82 -6.01 -6.16
CA LEU A 56 -2.67 -6.04 -4.97
C LEU A 56 -1.83 -6.23 -3.70
N ARG A 57 -1.84 -5.23 -2.82
CA ARG A 57 -1.17 -5.25 -1.52
C ARG A 57 -2.21 -5.38 -0.42
N LEU A 58 -2.78 -6.58 -0.28
CA LEU A 58 -3.79 -6.90 0.73
C LEU A 58 -3.16 -7.01 2.13
N VAL A 59 -2.47 -5.95 2.56
CA VAL A 59 -1.83 -5.87 3.87
C VAL A 59 -2.84 -5.30 4.87
N HIS A 60 -2.93 -5.94 6.04
CA HIS A 60 -3.71 -5.41 7.14
C HIS A 60 -2.86 -4.40 7.92
N ALA A 61 -3.46 -3.27 8.27
CA ALA A 61 -2.83 -2.35 9.20
C ALA A 61 -2.67 -3.05 10.55
N VAL A 62 -1.43 -3.09 11.05
CA VAL A 62 -1.13 -3.53 12.42
C VAL A 62 -1.06 -2.30 13.32
N SER A 63 -1.62 -2.39 14.53
CA SER A 63 -1.68 -1.26 15.46
C SER A 63 -0.32 -0.78 15.95
N SER A 64 0.74 -1.57 15.78
CA SER A 64 2.13 -1.19 16.03
C SER A 64 3.05 -2.10 15.22
N VAL A 65 4.14 -1.54 14.67
CA VAL A 65 5.25 -2.29 14.09
C VAL A 65 6.36 -2.32 15.12
N GLU A 66 6.64 -3.48 15.71
CA GLU A 66 7.84 -3.67 16.51
C GLU A 66 9.03 -3.96 15.57
N PRO A 67 10.16 -3.22 15.68
CA PRO A 67 11.33 -3.46 14.86
C PRO A 67 11.92 -4.84 15.20
N ASN A 68 12.10 -5.68 14.18
CA ASN A 68 12.74 -7.00 14.32
C ASN A 68 14.24 -6.82 14.62
N THR A 69 14.60 -6.77 15.90
CA THR A 69 15.98 -6.64 16.39
C THR A 69 16.75 -7.97 16.42
N ALA A 70 16.14 -9.08 15.97
CA ALA A 70 16.73 -10.42 16.04
C ALA A 70 17.83 -10.71 14.99
N ALA A 71 18.27 -9.72 14.21
CA ALA A 71 19.34 -9.89 13.21
C ALA A 71 20.70 -9.31 13.64
N GLU A 72 20.81 -8.62 14.78
CA GLU A 72 22.08 -8.06 15.27
C GLU A 72 22.52 -8.71 16.59
N GLY A 73 23.47 -9.64 16.49
CA GLY A 73 24.39 -9.95 17.60
C GLY A 73 24.56 -11.43 17.95
N ASP A 74 25.45 -12.13 17.26
CA ASP A 74 26.25 -13.19 17.90
C ASP A 74 27.75 -12.86 17.76
N PRO A 75 28.34 -12.06 18.68
CA PRO A 75 29.78 -11.95 18.83
C PRO A 75 30.27 -13.03 19.81
N ALA A 76 30.14 -14.31 19.45
CA ALA A 76 30.67 -15.43 20.24
C ALA A 76 31.87 -16.12 19.55
N ALA A 77 32.66 -15.39 18.76
CA ALA A 77 33.85 -15.91 18.07
C ALA A 77 35.21 -15.44 18.64
N ASP A 78 35.25 -14.68 19.74
CA ASP A 78 36.52 -14.25 20.37
C ASP A 78 36.49 -14.45 21.90
N ALA A 79 36.61 -15.71 22.35
CA ALA A 79 37.18 -16.02 23.66
C ALA A 79 37.63 -17.50 23.74
N VAL A 80 38.94 -17.66 24.01
CA VAL A 80 39.72 -18.86 24.38
C VAL A 80 40.33 -19.67 23.24
#